data_AF-A0A358KLR6-F1
#
_entry.id   AF-A0A358KLR6-F1
#
_cell.length_a   1.000
_cell.length_b   1.000
_cell.length_c   1.000
_cell.angle_alpha   90.00
_cell.angle_beta   90.00
_cell.angle_gamma   90.00
#
_symmetry.space_group_name_H-M   'P 1'
#
loop_
_entity.id
_entity.type
_entity.pdbx_description
1 polymer ?
#
loop_
_entity_poly.entity_id
_entity_poly.type
_entity_poly.pdbx_seq_one_letter_code
_entity_poly.pdbx_strand_id
1 'polypeptide(L)'
;MKSIKWITRTAALAAVLFVAQSSAEAGKPPKGFTALFNEKDLSGWWGLKTEDPAKWMALSPDKFAEKKAASLKDIAKHWSVDGEELVNDGHGMYLTTEKNYGDFELLVDYKTVAKADSGIYLRGIPQVQIWDYTKEGGKWNIGADKGSGGLWNNSKGAPGKDPVVLADKPFGEWNAFRIVMV
;
A
#
# COMPACT_ATOMS: atom_id res chain seq x y z
N MET A 1 -13.32 -33.26 66.10
CA MET A 1 -13.53 -31.82 65.84
C MET A 1 -12.51 -31.34 64.81
N LYS A 2 -13.00 -30.71 63.73
CA LYS A 2 -12.31 -29.93 62.69
C LYS A 2 -11.31 -30.64 61.76
N SER A 3 -11.85 -31.11 60.62
CA SER A 3 -11.10 -31.49 59.42
C SER A 3 -10.62 -30.23 58.67
N ILE A 4 -9.32 -30.17 58.34
CA ILE A 4 -8.71 -29.10 57.55
C ILE A 4 -8.79 -29.50 56.07
N LYS A 5 -9.56 -28.76 55.27
CA LYS A 5 -9.57 -28.88 53.81
C LYS A 5 -8.61 -27.87 53.21
N TRP A 6 -7.55 -28.35 52.58
CA TRP A 6 -6.65 -27.56 51.75
C TRP A 6 -7.31 -27.40 50.38
N ILE A 7 -7.63 -26.16 50.00
CA ILE A 7 -8.12 -25.83 48.66
C ILE A 7 -6.91 -25.56 47.77
N THR A 8 -6.49 -26.57 47.00
CA THR A 8 -5.59 -26.37 45.86
C THR A 8 -6.34 -25.62 44.77
N ARG A 9 -6.01 -24.34 44.56
CA ARG A 9 -6.45 -23.58 43.39
C ARG A 9 -5.59 -23.99 42.20
N THR A 10 -6.13 -24.82 41.33
CA THR A 10 -5.55 -25.07 40.01
C THR A 10 -5.80 -23.84 39.14
N ALA A 11 -4.78 -23.02 38.93
CA ALA A 11 -4.82 -21.98 37.91
C ALA A 11 -4.69 -22.65 36.54
N ALA A 12 -5.80 -22.75 35.80
CA ALA A 12 -5.76 -23.16 34.40
C ALA A 12 -5.20 -21.98 33.58
N LEU A 13 -3.95 -22.10 33.13
CA LEU A 13 -3.40 -21.26 32.07
C LEU A 13 -4.18 -21.57 30.78
N ALA A 14 -5.10 -20.70 30.40
CA ALA A 14 -5.65 -20.71 29.05
C ALA A 14 -4.56 -20.18 28.11
N ALA A 15 -3.85 -21.09 27.45
CA ALA A 15 -2.97 -20.73 26.35
C ALA A 15 -3.83 -20.24 25.19
N VAL A 16 -3.92 -18.93 25.01
CA VAL A 16 -4.49 -18.33 23.80
C VAL A 16 -3.47 -18.59 22.69
N LEU A 17 -3.73 -19.63 21.89
CA LEU A 17 -3.05 -19.85 20.62
C LEU A 17 -3.47 -18.71 19.70
N PHE A 18 -2.66 -17.66 19.63
CA PHE A 18 -2.66 -16.78 18.47
C PHE A 18 -2.22 -17.63 17.29
N VAL A 19 -3.19 -18.09 16.50
CA VAL A 19 -2.92 -18.53 15.15
C VAL A 19 -2.51 -17.27 14.41
N ALA A 20 -1.20 -17.01 14.32
CA ALA A 20 -0.68 -16.14 13.29
C ALA A 20 -1.19 -16.75 11.97
N GLN A 21 -2.14 -16.08 11.33
CA GLN A 21 -2.39 -16.34 9.92
C GLN A 21 -1.09 -15.97 9.21
N SER A 22 -0.24 -16.97 9.03
CA SER A 22 0.84 -16.94 8.08
C SER A 22 0.21 -16.61 6.74
N SER A 23 0.58 -15.45 6.17
CA SER A 23 0.34 -15.11 4.77
C SER A 23 1.14 -16.06 3.89
N ALA A 24 0.72 -17.33 3.84
CA ALA A 24 1.39 -18.37 3.08
C ALA A 24 1.01 -18.29 1.60
N GLU A 25 1.37 -17.20 0.91
CA GLU A 25 1.34 -17.12 -0.56
C GLU A 25 2.21 -16.01 -1.16
N ALA A 26 3.22 -15.55 -0.44
CA ALA A 26 4.27 -14.69 -0.98
C ALA A 26 4.91 -15.35 -2.23
N GLY A 27 4.89 -14.63 -3.36
CA GLY A 27 5.46 -15.02 -4.64
C GLY A 27 4.55 -15.85 -5.55
N LYS A 28 3.34 -16.24 -5.09
CA LYS A 28 2.37 -17.00 -5.89
C LYS A 28 1.07 -16.21 -6.03
N PRO A 29 0.92 -15.42 -7.12
CA PRO A 29 -0.29 -14.67 -7.33
C PRO A 29 -1.48 -15.63 -7.52
N PRO A 30 -2.72 -15.20 -7.18
CA PRO A 30 -3.90 -16.01 -7.43
C PRO A 30 -4.01 -16.44 -8.90
N LYS A 31 -4.73 -17.54 -9.16
CA LYS A 31 -4.89 -18.04 -10.53
C LYS A 31 -5.42 -16.93 -11.46
N GLY A 32 -4.69 -16.66 -12.55
CA GLY A 32 -5.01 -15.61 -13.52
C GLY A 32 -4.33 -14.27 -13.25
N PHE A 33 -3.63 -14.12 -12.12
CA PHE A 33 -2.85 -12.94 -11.78
C PHE A 33 -1.36 -13.19 -12.04
N THR A 34 -0.63 -12.10 -12.26
CA THR A 34 0.83 -12.08 -12.36
C THR A 34 1.36 -11.20 -11.23
N ALA A 35 2.38 -11.66 -10.52
CA ALA A 35 3.00 -10.90 -9.45
C ALA A 35 3.69 -9.64 -10.01
N LEU A 36 3.39 -8.47 -9.45
CA LEU A 36 4.10 -7.22 -9.74
C LEU A 36 5.38 -7.09 -8.91
N PHE A 37 5.32 -7.51 -7.65
CA PHE A 37 6.46 -7.55 -6.75
C PHE A 37 7.06 -8.96 -6.74
N ASN A 38 8.38 -9.05 -6.81
CA ASN A 38 9.12 -10.30 -6.94
C ASN A 38 9.71 -10.82 -5.62
N GLU A 39 9.54 -10.08 -4.52
CA GLU A 39 10.03 -10.40 -3.15
C GLU A 39 11.55 -10.58 -3.03
N LYS A 40 12.30 -10.07 -3.99
CA LYS A 40 13.77 -10.21 -4.05
C LYS A 40 14.46 -8.87 -4.16
N ASP A 41 13.97 -8.03 -5.07
CA ASP A 41 14.58 -6.76 -5.39
C ASP A 41 13.57 -5.80 -6.06
N LEU A 42 14.07 -4.63 -6.48
CA LEU A 42 13.27 -3.62 -7.16
C LEU A 42 13.37 -3.73 -8.70
N SER A 43 13.79 -4.89 -9.24
CA SER A 43 13.77 -5.09 -10.70
C SER A 43 12.34 -5.05 -11.22
N GLY A 44 12.16 -4.49 -12.43
CA GLY A 44 10.83 -4.22 -12.98
C GLY A 44 10.20 -2.94 -12.44
N TRP A 45 10.90 -2.17 -11.61
CA TRP A 45 10.46 -0.86 -11.12
C TRP A 45 11.42 0.28 -11.49
N TRP A 46 10.87 1.50 -11.55
CA TRP A 46 11.60 2.76 -11.73
C TRP A 46 10.89 3.88 -10.97
N GLY A 47 11.37 5.13 -11.07
CA GLY A 47 10.83 6.25 -10.31
C GLY A 47 10.13 7.32 -11.13
N LEU A 48 8.96 7.74 -10.65
CA LEU A 48 8.23 8.92 -11.13
C LEU A 48 7.88 9.87 -9.98
N LYS A 49 7.42 11.06 -10.33
CA LYS A 49 6.71 11.97 -9.43
C LYS A 49 5.28 12.17 -9.95
N THR A 50 4.50 12.99 -9.26
CA THR A 50 3.25 13.50 -9.84
C THR A 50 3.60 14.34 -11.07
N GLU A 51 3.43 13.76 -12.26
CA GLU A 51 3.65 14.40 -13.55
C GLU A 51 2.68 13.85 -14.60
N ASP A 52 2.44 14.61 -15.66
CA ASP A 52 1.54 14.23 -16.75
C ASP A 52 2.05 12.97 -17.47
N PRO A 53 1.28 11.86 -17.47
CA PRO A 53 1.70 10.62 -18.09
C PRO A 53 2.02 10.73 -19.59
N ALA A 54 1.31 11.60 -20.31
CA ALA A 54 1.53 11.78 -21.74
C ALA A 54 2.95 12.29 -22.05
N LYS A 55 3.55 13.06 -21.14
CA LYS A 55 4.87 13.66 -21.37
C LYS A 55 6.00 12.64 -21.33
N TRP A 56 6.02 11.76 -20.34
CA TRP A 56 7.08 10.75 -20.26
C TRP A 56 6.83 9.59 -21.24
N MET A 57 5.58 9.29 -21.57
CA MET A 57 5.24 8.29 -22.60
C MET A 57 5.65 8.75 -24.01
N ALA A 58 5.69 10.06 -24.26
CA ALA A 58 6.11 10.63 -25.54
C ALA A 58 7.64 10.78 -25.70
N LEU A 59 8.43 10.42 -24.67
CA LEU A 59 9.89 10.50 -24.76
C LEU A 59 10.42 9.50 -25.79
N SER A 60 11.50 9.88 -26.49
CA SER A 60 12.25 8.92 -27.28
C SER A 60 12.85 7.82 -26.39
N PRO A 61 13.16 6.63 -26.93
CA PRO A 61 13.73 5.54 -26.14
C PRO A 61 14.97 5.96 -25.32
N ASP A 62 15.87 6.74 -25.92
CA ASP A 62 17.09 7.22 -25.25
C ASP A 62 16.77 8.16 -24.09
N LYS A 63 15.82 9.08 -24.28
CA LYS A 63 15.43 10.03 -23.22
C LYS A 63 14.66 9.36 -22.11
N PHE A 64 13.85 8.36 -22.43
CA PHE A 64 13.21 7.52 -21.43
C PHE A 64 14.24 6.73 -20.63
N ALA A 65 15.24 6.12 -21.29
CA ALA A 65 16.32 5.39 -20.62
C ALA A 65 17.15 6.29 -19.69
N GLU A 66 17.48 7.51 -20.13
CA GLU A 66 18.14 8.53 -19.30
C GLU A 66 17.31 8.87 -18.04
N LYS A 67 16.00 9.16 -18.22
CA LYS A 67 15.08 9.48 -17.11
C LYS A 67 14.96 8.30 -16.14
N LYS A 68 14.79 7.08 -16.66
CA LYS A 68 14.73 5.84 -15.88
C LYS A 68 16.01 5.68 -15.06
N ALA A 69 17.19 5.72 -15.69
CA ALA A 69 18.48 5.56 -15.01
C ALA A 69 18.71 6.61 -13.92
N ALA A 70 18.31 7.86 -14.16
CA ALA A 70 18.38 8.92 -13.16
C ALA A 70 17.47 8.63 -11.95
N SER A 71 16.24 8.14 -12.19
CA SER A 71 15.27 7.84 -11.13
C SER A 71 15.70 6.69 -10.21
N LEU A 72 16.42 5.69 -10.74
CA LEU A 72 16.85 4.51 -9.97
C LEU A 72 17.78 4.87 -8.80
N LYS A 73 18.53 5.98 -8.89
CA LYS A 73 19.37 6.47 -7.80
C LYS A 73 18.58 6.98 -6.60
N ASP A 74 17.37 7.49 -6.85
CA ASP A 74 16.46 7.97 -5.81
C ASP A 74 15.67 6.79 -5.22
N ILE A 75 15.16 5.91 -6.09
CA ILE A 75 14.50 4.67 -5.69
C ILE A 75 15.39 3.83 -4.76
N ALA A 76 16.66 3.63 -5.11
CA ALA A 76 17.59 2.86 -4.27
C ALA A 76 17.90 3.49 -2.89
N LYS A 77 17.54 4.75 -2.66
CA LYS A 77 17.71 5.42 -1.35
C LYS A 77 16.49 5.29 -0.45
N HIS A 78 15.30 5.26 -1.06
CA HIS A 78 14.03 5.48 -0.35
C HIS A 78 13.09 4.28 -0.42
N TRP A 79 13.38 3.30 -1.27
CA TRP A 79 12.66 2.04 -1.35
C TRP A 79 13.58 0.88 -1.04
N SER A 80 13.06 -0.07 -0.26
CA SER A 80 13.74 -1.31 0.06
C SER A 80 12.78 -2.50 0.00
N VAL A 81 13.37 -3.68 -0.10
CA VAL A 81 12.69 -4.95 0.11
C VAL A 81 13.04 -5.41 1.52
N ASP A 82 12.02 -5.64 2.34
CA ASP A 82 12.16 -6.22 3.68
C ASP A 82 11.30 -7.49 3.76
N GLY A 83 11.93 -8.65 3.53
CA GLY A 83 11.25 -9.92 3.37
C GLY A 83 10.25 -9.87 2.21
N GLU A 84 8.96 -9.92 2.54
CA GLU A 84 7.84 -9.94 1.60
C GLU A 84 7.21 -8.54 1.38
N GLU A 85 7.84 -7.48 1.93
CA GLU A 85 7.31 -6.13 1.89
C GLU A 85 8.14 -5.19 1.01
N LEU A 86 7.46 -4.36 0.22
CA LEU A 86 8.03 -3.14 -0.36
C LEU A 86 7.85 -1.99 0.63
N VAL A 87 8.97 -1.46 1.13
CA VAL A 87 8.97 -0.43 2.18
C VAL A 87 9.48 0.88 1.62
N ASN A 88 8.76 1.97 1.91
CA ASN A 88 9.20 3.34 1.66
C ASN A 88 9.42 4.08 2.98
N ASP A 89 10.45 4.91 3.04
CA ASP A 89 10.82 5.69 4.23
C ASP A 89 10.03 7.01 4.40
N GLY A 90 9.07 7.29 3.51
CA GLY A 90 8.30 8.53 3.46
C GLY A 90 8.92 9.60 2.57
N HIS A 91 9.98 9.29 1.83
CA HIS A 91 10.67 10.21 0.94
C HIS A 91 10.86 9.63 -0.47
N GLY A 92 11.40 10.48 -1.36
CA GLY A 92 11.78 10.08 -2.71
C GLY A 92 10.65 10.06 -3.73
N MET A 93 10.95 9.39 -4.84
CA MET A 93 10.06 9.16 -5.97
C MET A 93 9.11 7.99 -5.72
N TYR A 94 8.01 7.95 -6.47
CA TYR A 94 7.06 6.85 -6.44
C TYR A 94 7.62 5.64 -7.19
N LEU A 95 7.56 4.46 -6.55
CA LEU A 95 7.91 3.21 -7.19
C LEU A 95 6.88 2.89 -8.28
N THR A 96 7.32 2.88 -9.54
CA THR A 96 6.49 2.78 -10.74
C THR A 96 6.85 1.52 -11.51
N THR A 97 5.87 0.75 -11.99
CA THR A 97 6.13 -0.42 -12.82
C THR A 97 6.79 0.00 -14.14
N GLU A 98 7.78 -0.77 -14.59
CA GLU A 98 8.38 -0.57 -15.92
C GLU A 98 7.37 -0.86 -17.05
N LYS A 99 6.53 -1.86 -16.83
CA LYS A 99 5.45 -2.22 -17.75
C LYS A 99 4.26 -1.28 -17.55
N ASN A 100 3.72 -0.79 -18.66
CA ASN A 100 2.43 -0.12 -18.71
C ASN A 100 1.30 -1.13 -18.88
N TYR A 101 0.15 -0.84 -18.28
CA TYR A 101 -1.03 -1.70 -18.33
C TYR A 101 -2.23 -0.94 -18.90
N GLY A 102 -3.01 -1.64 -19.74
CA GLY A 102 -4.33 -1.21 -20.17
C GLY A 102 -5.35 -1.51 -19.08
N ASP A 103 -6.40 -2.28 -19.39
CA ASP A 103 -7.36 -2.74 -18.39
C ASP A 103 -6.71 -3.79 -17.48
N PHE A 104 -6.99 -3.70 -16.19
CA PHE A 104 -6.40 -4.59 -15.19
C PHE A 104 -7.27 -4.74 -13.95
N GLU A 105 -7.03 -5.86 -13.25
CA GLU A 105 -7.43 -6.05 -11.86
C GLU A 105 -6.17 -6.11 -11.01
N LEU A 106 -6.09 -5.25 -10.00
CA LEU A 106 -4.97 -5.16 -9.06
C LEU A 106 -5.44 -5.58 -7.67
N LEU A 107 -4.73 -6.55 -7.10
CA LEU A 107 -4.81 -6.93 -5.70
C LEU A 107 -3.54 -6.41 -5.02
N VAL A 108 -3.71 -5.64 -3.95
CA VAL A 108 -2.59 -5.09 -3.20
C VAL A 108 -2.97 -4.93 -1.74
N ASP A 109 -2.11 -5.47 -0.87
CA ASP A 109 -2.18 -5.21 0.55
C ASP A 109 -1.25 -4.06 0.90
N TYR A 110 -1.70 -3.20 1.80
CA TYR A 110 -0.91 -2.07 2.28
C TYR A 110 -1.03 -1.92 3.78
N LYS A 111 0.03 -1.41 4.39
CA LYS A 111 0.11 -1.08 5.81
C LYS A 111 0.54 0.37 5.91
N THR A 112 -0.27 1.18 6.59
CA THR A 112 0.00 2.60 6.77
C THR A 112 0.33 2.90 8.23
N VAL A 113 0.97 4.05 8.46
CA VAL A 113 1.40 4.53 9.77
C VAL A 113 0.91 5.95 10.00
N ALA A 114 0.95 6.40 11.25
CA ALA A 114 0.60 7.78 11.58
C ALA A 114 1.42 8.78 10.74
N LYS A 115 0.76 9.83 10.28
CA LYS A 115 1.27 10.91 9.42
C LYS A 115 1.72 10.49 8.01
N ALA A 116 1.48 9.25 7.60
CA ALA A 116 1.77 8.82 6.23
C ALA A 116 0.76 9.43 5.23
N ASP A 117 1.24 9.68 4.01
CA ASP A 117 0.46 10.11 2.85
C ASP A 117 1.07 9.42 1.62
N SER A 118 0.31 8.52 1.01
CA SER A 118 0.71 7.61 -0.05
C SER A 118 -0.46 7.36 -0.99
N GLY A 119 -0.31 6.47 -1.96
CA GLY A 119 -1.41 6.05 -2.81
C GLY A 119 -0.94 5.33 -4.05
N ILE A 120 -1.92 4.85 -4.82
CA ILE A 120 -1.68 4.06 -6.03
C ILE A 120 -2.18 4.86 -7.23
N TYR A 121 -1.27 5.28 -8.11
CA TYR A 121 -1.63 5.99 -9.33
C TYR A 121 -1.98 5.00 -10.44
N LEU A 122 -3.25 4.98 -10.85
CA LEU A 122 -3.77 4.11 -11.90
C LEU A 122 -3.40 4.70 -13.27
N ARG A 123 -2.52 4.03 -14.03
CA ARG A 123 -1.99 4.54 -15.31
C ARG A 123 -1.38 5.96 -15.19
N GLY A 124 -0.89 6.32 -14.01
CA GLY A 124 -0.33 7.63 -13.68
C GLY A 124 -1.36 8.69 -13.22
N ILE A 125 -2.67 8.50 -13.43
CA ILE A 125 -3.77 9.32 -12.87
C ILE A 125 -5.11 8.62 -13.15
N PRO A 126 -6.05 8.51 -12.17
CA PRO A 126 -6.05 9.10 -10.82
C PRO A 126 -5.30 8.27 -9.76
N GLN A 127 -5.01 8.89 -8.62
CA GLN A 127 -4.50 8.27 -7.41
C GLN A 127 -5.65 7.70 -6.56
N VAL A 128 -5.56 6.43 -6.20
CA VAL A 128 -6.31 5.84 -5.08
C VAL A 128 -5.57 6.20 -3.79
N GLN A 129 -6.20 7.00 -2.94
CA GLN A 129 -5.51 7.64 -1.81
C GLN A 129 -5.27 6.68 -0.64
N ILE A 130 -4.12 6.80 0.02
CA ILE A 130 -3.79 6.12 1.29
C ILE A 130 -3.19 7.17 2.23
N TRP A 131 -3.77 7.40 3.40
CA TRP A 131 -3.27 8.44 4.30
C TRP A 131 -3.66 8.21 5.76
N ASP A 132 -3.05 8.98 6.65
CA ASP A 132 -3.51 9.14 8.02
C ASP A 132 -4.90 9.81 8.04
N TYR A 133 -5.92 9.02 8.37
CA TYR A 133 -7.31 9.45 8.44
C TYR A 133 -7.65 10.18 9.73
N THR A 134 -6.73 10.34 10.68
CA THR A 134 -6.98 11.04 11.95
C THR A 134 -6.69 12.54 11.83
N LYS A 135 -7.17 13.30 12.81
CA LYS A 135 -7.01 14.75 12.82
C LYS A 135 -5.53 15.14 12.94
N GLU A 136 -4.76 14.33 13.67
CA GLU A 136 -3.32 14.48 13.90
C GLU A 136 -2.50 14.29 12.61
N GLY A 137 -3.02 13.54 11.64
CA GLY A 137 -2.47 13.43 10.28
C GLY A 137 -2.49 14.74 9.48
N GLY A 138 -3.31 15.72 9.90
CA GLY A 138 -3.28 17.09 9.36
C GLY A 138 -3.94 17.27 7.98
N LYS A 139 -4.69 16.27 7.50
CA LYS A 139 -5.37 16.29 6.18
C LYS A 139 -6.90 16.24 6.26
N TRP A 140 -7.48 16.37 7.45
CA TRP A 140 -8.93 16.41 7.66
C TRP A 140 -9.64 17.51 6.86
N ASN A 141 -9.04 18.68 6.76
CA ASN A 141 -9.60 19.81 6.02
C ASN A 141 -9.73 19.54 4.50
N ILE A 142 -9.08 18.48 4.00
CA ILE A 142 -9.14 18.05 2.60
C ILE A 142 -9.78 16.66 2.44
N GLY A 143 -10.42 16.14 3.49
CA GLY A 143 -11.25 14.94 3.44
C GLY A 143 -10.63 13.65 3.95
N ALA A 144 -9.48 13.70 4.64
CA ALA A 144 -8.86 12.50 5.22
C ALA A 144 -9.69 11.83 6.30
N ASP A 145 -10.57 12.59 6.96
CA ASP A 145 -11.56 12.07 7.91
C ASP A 145 -12.53 11.06 7.30
N LYS A 146 -12.61 10.98 5.96
CA LYS A 146 -13.44 10.00 5.25
C LYS A 146 -12.73 8.67 5.03
N GLY A 147 -11.42 8.59 5.28
CA GLY A 147 -10.59 7.41 5.06
C GLY A 147 -9.88 7.36 3.71
N SER A 148 -9.18 6.25 3.48
CA SER A 148 -8.45 5.91 2.26
C SER A 148 -9.38 5.31 1.18
N GLY A 149 -8.87 5.17 -0.05
CA GLY A 149 -9.57 4.51 -1.16
C GLY A 149 -10.33 5.45 -2.10
N GLY A 150 -10.38 6.76 -1.81
CA GLY A 150 -10.93 7.75 -2.73
C GLY A 150 -10.02 8.01 -3.94
N LEU A 151 -10.62 8.37 -5.08
CA LEU A 151 -9.93 8.82 -6.30
C LEU A 151 -9.56 10.30 -6.15
N TRP A 152 -8.37 10.56 -5.61
CA TRP A 152 -7.94 11.88 -5.14
C TRP A 152 -8.03 12.98 -6.20
N ASN A 153 -7.66 12.67 -7.45
CA ASN A 153 -7.60 13.65 -8.53
C ASN A 153 -8.96 14.00 -9.13
N ASN A 154 -10.06 13.36 -8.70
CA ASN A 154 -11.39 13.71 -9.16
C ASN A 154 -11.81 15.09 -8.60
N SER A 155 -12.69 15.81 -9.28
CA SER A 155 -13.21 17.08 -8.76
C SER A 155 -14.07 16.87 -7.52
N LYS A 156 -14.18 17.90 -6.66
CA LYS A 156 -15.04 17.84 -5.46
C LYS A 156 -16.47 17.45 -5.84
N GLY A 157 -17.00 16.42 -5.19
CA GLY A 157 -18.36 15.91 -5.44
C GLY A 157 -18.50 15.00 -6.67
N ALA A 158 -17.44 14.82 -7.47
CA ALA A 158 -17.47 13.86 -8.56
C ALA A 158 -17.50 12.42 -8.00
N PRO A 159 -18.10 11.47 -8.73
CA PRO A 159 -18.10 10.06 -8.34
C PRO A 159 -16.70 9.55 -8.02
N GLY A 160 -16.59 8.79 -6.94
CA GLY A 160 -15.32 8.20 -6.48
C GLY A 160 -14.33 9.17 -5.83
N LYS A 161 -14.56 10.50 -5.82
CA LYS A 161 -13.64 11.45 -5.17
C LYS A 161 -13.39 11.11 -3.69
N ASP A 162 -14.46 10.76 -2.99
CA ASP A 162 -14.41 10.36 -1.60
C ASP A 162 -14.80 8.87 -1.49
N PRO A 163 -14.20 8.11 -0.56
CA PRO A 163 -14.64 6.76 -0.28
C PRO A 163 -16.07 6.79 0.29
N VAL A 164 -16.81 5.69 0.09
CA VAL A 164 -18.20 5.56 0.57
C VAL A 164 -18.28 5.31 2.08
N VAL A 165 -17.19 4.85 2.69
CA VAL A 165 -17.08 4.56 4.12
C VAL A 165 -15.60 4.66 4.53
N LEU A 166 -15.35 5.05 5.77
CA LEU A 166 -14.04 4.90 6.40
C LEU A 166 -13.83 3.41 6.72
N ALA A 167 -13.03 2.74 5.89
CA ALA A 167 -12.73 1.30 6.00
C ALA A 167 -11.27 1.03 6.45
N ASP A 168 -10.49 2.07 6.73
CA ASP A 168 -9.13 1.95 7.22
C ASP A 168 -9.06 1.17 8.53
N LYS A 169 -8.20 0.15 8.55
CA LYS A 169 -7.79 -0.51 9.80
C LYS A 169 -6.82 0.36 10.60
N PRO A 170 -6.66 0.10 11.91
CA PRO A 170 -5.67 0.78 12.73
C PRO A 170 -4.27 0.78 12.13
N PHE A 171 -3.47 1.81 12.46
CA PHE A 171 -2.09 1.92 11.99
C PHE A 171 -1.24 0.71 12.40
N GLY A 172 -0.44 0.22 11.45
CA GLY A 172 0.33 -1.01 11.60
C GLY A 172 -0.41 -2.28 11.20
N GLU A 173 -1.72 -2.22 10.92
CA GLU A 173 -2.48 -3.35 10.37
C GLU A 173 -2.53 -3.33 8.84
N TRP A 174 -2.64 -4.53 8.26
CA TRP A 174 -2.77 -4.73 6.82
C TRP A 174 -4.19 -4.46 6.33
N ASN A 175 -4.31 -3.48 5.44
CA ASN A 175 -5.48 -3.21 4.62
C ASN A 175 -5.31 -3.89 3.26
N ALA A 176 -6.42 -4.14 2.57
CA ALA A 176 -6.43 -4.78 1.26
C ALA A 176 -7.23 -3.95 0.27
N PHE A 177 -6.67 -3.71 -0.90
CA PHE A 177 -7.37 -3.16 -2.04
C PHE A 177 -7.54 -4.20 -3.15
N ARG A 178 -8.75 -4.20 -3.71
CA ARG A 178 -9.07 -4.79 -5.01
C ARG A 178 -9.50 -3.65 -5.93
N ILE A 179 -8.70 -3.36 -6.94
CA ILE A 179 -8.94 -2.28 -7.88
C ILE A 179 -9.20 -2.86 -9.26
N VAL A 180 -10.33 -2.52 -9.87
CA VAL A 180 -10.67 -2.92 -11.24
C VAL A 180 -10.65 -1.66 -12.10
N MET A 181 -9.71 -1.61 -13.04
CA MET A 181 -9.54 -0.52 -14.00
C MET A 181 -9.95 -1.02 -15.39
N VAL A 182 -11.02 -0.43 -15.93
CA VAL A 182 -11.64 -0.76 -17.23
C VAL A 182 -11.79 0.47 -18.11
#